data_AF-A0A9E0AK91-F1
#
_entry.id   AF-A0A9E0AK91-F1
#
_cell.length_a   1.000
_cell.length_b   1.000
_cell.length_c   1.000
_cell.angle_alpha   90.00
_cell.angle_beta   90.00
_cell.angle_gamma   90.00
#
_symmetry.space_group_name_H-M   'P 1'
#
loop_
_entity.id
_entity.type
_entity.pdbx_description
1 polymer ?
#
loop_
_entity_poly.entity_id
_entity_poly.type
_entity_poly.pdbx_seq_one_letter_code
_entity_poly.pdbx_strand_id
1 'polypeptide(L)'
;MLGLKLPTDPRWVNIAEKQLEEILTDHAYCEQKAATNGITLIVKYADKEGIVEEITPLVAEEWGHFRKVVKELDKRGLKLGVQRKDEYVAQLLKQIYKGGSRELHLVE
;
A
#
# COMPACT_ATOMS: atom_id res chain seq x y z
N MET A 1 10.84 -14.28 -6.63
CA MET A 1 10.16 -13.64 -7.78
C MET A 1 8.72 -13.32 -7.38
N LEU A 2 8.19 -12.13 -7.69
CA LEU A 2 6.96 -11.54 -7.11
C LEU A 2 5.61 -12.21 -7.50
N GLY A 3 5.60 -13.35 -8.20
CA GLY A 3 4.37 -14.08 -8.53
C GLY A 3 3.42 -13.41 -9.54
N LEU A 4 3.82 -12.31 -10.18
CA LEU A 4 3.01 -11.57 -11.16
C LEU A 4 2.71 -12.41 -12.42
N LYS A 5 1.47 -12.32 -12.93
CA LYS A 5 1.02 -13.11 -14.10
C LYS A 5 1.33 -12.45 -15.43
N LEU A 6 1.45 -11.13 -15.47
CA LEU A 6 1.68 -10.34 -16.67
C LEU A 6 2.62 -9.17 -16.34
N PRO A 7 3.44 -8.71 -17.31
CA PRO A 7 4.19 -7.47 -17.15
C PRO A 7 3.25 -6.26 -17.16
N THR A 8 3.71 -5.15 -16.57
CA THR A 8 3.02 -3.86 -16.70
C THR A 8 2.96 -3.45 -18.16
N ASP A 9 1.79 -3.04 -18.64
CA ASP A 9 1.61 -2.54 -20.01
C ASP A 9 2.52 -1.33 -20.24
N PRO A 10 3.40 -1.33 -21.26
CA PRO A 10 4.29 -0.20 -21.53
C PRO A 10 3.55 1.13 -21.72
N ARG A 11 2.28 1.12 -22.14
CA ARG A 11 1.48 2.35 -22.26
C ARG A 11 1.19 3.02 -20.92
N TRP A 12 1.29 2.28 -19.81
CA TRP A 12 1.08 2.82 -18.47
C TRP A 12 2.04 3.97 -18.16
N VAL A 13 3.33 3.83 -18.52
CA VAL A 13 4.32 4.90 -18.26
C VAL A 13 4.00 6.17 -19.03
N ASN A 14 3.56 6.04 -20.28
CA ASN A 14 3.16 7.15 -21.14
C ASN A 14 1.91 7.89 -20.62
N ILE A 15 1.09 7.22 -19.80
CA ILE A 15 -0.08 7.84 -19.16
C ILE A 15 0.36 8.48 -17.83
N ALA A 16 1.16 7.76 -17.04
CA ALA A 16 1.68 8.22 -15.76
C ALA A 16 2.49 9.52 -15.89
N GLU A 17 3.30 9.67 -16.94
CA GLU A 17 4.10 10.87 -17.17
C GLU A 17 3.26 12.14 -17.46
N LYS A 18 2.00 11.99 -17.90
CA LYS A 18 1.14 13.13 -18.25
C LYS A 18 0.65 13.91 -17.04
N GLN A 19 0.52 13.26 -15.89
CA GLN A 19 0.01 13.86 -14.66
C GLN A 19 0.77 13.31 -13.45
N LEU A 20 2.02 13.77 -13.29
CA LEU A 20 2.90 13.29 -12.23
C LEU A 20 2.36 13.62 -10.82
N GLU A 21 1.62 14.73 -10.66
CA GLU A 21 0.99 15.08 -9.39
C GLU A 21 -0.04 14.03 -8.94
N GLU A 22 -0.86 13.51 -9.86
CA GLU A 22 -1.81 12.45 -9.54
C GLU A 22 -1.11 11.15 -9.17
N ILE A 23 -0.05 10.79 -9.90
CA ILE A 23 0.74 9.58 -9.64
C ILE A 23 1.44 9.66 -8.29
N LEU A 24 2.08 10.78 -7.97
CA LEU A 24 2.75 10.96 -6.69
C LEU A 24 1.74 11.04 -5.52
N THR A 25 0.57 11.65 -5.74
CA THR A 25 -0.51 11.65 -4.75
C THR A 25 -1.01 10.23 -4.48
N ASP A 26 -1.32 9.47 -5.52
CA ASP A 26 -1.78 8.08 -5.39
C ASP A 26 -0.70 7.19 -4.73
N HIS A 27 0.57 7.36 -5.13
CA HIS A 27 1.71 6.67 -4.52
C HIS A 27 1.82 6.98 -3.03
N ALA A 28 1.79 8.26 -2.63
CA ALA A 28 1.81 8.63 -1.21
C ALA A 28 0.69 7.89 -0.44
N TYR A 29 -0.53 7.88 -0.98
CA TYR A 29 -1.61 7.14 -0.33
C TYR A 29 -1.42 5.62 -0.34
N CYS A 30 -0.76 5.03 -1.34
CA CYS A 30 -0.37 3.63 -1.32
C CYS A 30 0.56 3.31 -0.15
N GLU A 31 1.59 4.12 0.10
CA GLU A 31 2.50 3.91 1.24
C GLU A 31 1.78 4.08 2.59
N GLN A 32 0.91 5.10 2.70
CA GLN A 32 0.07 5.28 3.88
C GLN A 32 -0.85 4.07 4.10
N LYS A 33 -1.51 3.56 3.05
CA LYS A 33 -2.38 2.38 3.12
C LYS A 33 -1.60 1.16 3.59
N ALA A 34 -0.39 0.94 3.07
CA ALA A 34 0.49 -0.15 3.49
C ALA A 34 0.80 -0.06 5.00
N ALA A 35 1.21 1.12 5.49
CA ALA A 35 1.45 1.35 6.91
C ALA A 35 0.19 1.10 7.76
N THR A 36 -0.97 1.63 7.36
CA THR A 36 -2.23 1.45 8.12
C THR A 36 -2.72 -0.01 8.12
N ASN A 37 -2.50 -0.75 7.03
CA ASN A 37 -2.80 -2.17 6.96
C ASN A 37 -1.86 -2.95 7.89
N GLY A 38 -0.58 -2.62 7.94
CA GLY A 38 0.38 -3.22 8.88
C GLY A 38 -0.03 -3.00 10.34
N ILE A 39 -0.43 -1.77 10.70
CA ILE A 39 -0.97 -1.47 12.04
C ILE A 39 -2.21 -2.31 12.34
N THR A 40 -3.11 -2.46 11.35
CA THR A 40 -4.31 -3.30 11.50
C THR A 40 -3.95 -4.76 11.78
N LEU A 41 -2.92 -5.30 11.12
CA LEU A 41 -2.42 -6.66 11.37
C LEU A 41 -1.85 -6.78 12.80
N ILE A 42 -1.03 -5.82 13.23
CA ILE A 42 -0.48 -5.80 14.61
C ILE A 42 -1.61 -5.83 15.64
N VAL A 43 -2.64 -5.00 15.47
CA VAL A 43 -3.78 -4.96 16.39
C VAL A 43 -4.57 -6.26 16.37
N LYS A 44 -4.83 -6.83 15.18
CA LYS A 44 -5.64 -8.05 15.02
C LYS A 44 -4.94 -9.31 15.56
N TYR A 45 -3.62 -9.36 15.49
CA TYR A 45 -2.80 -10.51 15.84
C TYR A 45 -1.74 -10.18 16.90
N ALA A 46 -2.08 -9.32 17.86
CA ALA A 46 -1.15 -8.86 18.90
C ALA A 46 -0.57 -9.98 19.78
N ASP A 47 -1.27 -11.13 19.88
CA ASP A 47 -0.82 -12.34 20.57
C ASP A 47 0.14 -13.21 19.74
N LYS A 48 0.41 -12.85 18.47
CA LYS A 48 1.36 -13.51 17.59
C LYS A 48 2.64 -12.67 17.52
N GLU A 49 3.54 -12.87 18.49
CA GLU A 49 4.78 -12.07 18.64
C GLU A 49 5.56 -11.93 17.32
N GLY A 50 5.75 -13.03 16.58
CA GLY A 50 6.46 -12.98 15.29
C GLY A 50 5.80 -12.08 14.22
N ILE A 51 4.47 -11.95 14.21
CA ILE A 51 3.80 -10.99 13.31
C ILE A 51 4.10 -9.56 13.77
N VAL A 52 4.05 -9.31 15.07
CA VAL A 52 4.32 -7.97 15.61
C VAL A 52 5.77 -7.56 15.35
N GLU A 53 6.72 -8.46 15.58
CA GLU A 53 8.15 -8.23 15.37
C GLU A 53 8.48 -7.91 13.91
N GLU A 54 7.90 -8.64 12.95
CA GLU A 54 8.17 -8.44 11.52
C GLU A 54 7.41 -7.27 10.90
N ILE A 55 6.16 -7.02 11.32
CA ILE A 55 5.33 -5.97 10.69
C ILE A 55 5.65 -4.58 11.25
N THR A 56 6.09 -4.46 12.50
CA THR A 56 6.44 -3.16 13.09
C THR A 56 7.50 -2.38 12.28
N PRO A 57 8.66 -2.96 11.90
CA PRO A 57 9.64 -2.25 11.08
C PRO A 57 9.10 -1.91 9.68
N LEU A 58 8.27 -2.78 9.09
CA LEU A 58 7.62 -2.52 7.80
C LEU A 58 6.72 -1.28 7.87
N VAL A 59 5.90 -1.15 8.92
CA VAL A 59 5.06 0.05 9.12
C VAL A 59 5.91 1.33 9.17
N ALA A 60 7.05 1.29 9.88
CA ALA A 60 7.95 2.43 9.97
C ALA A 60 8.62 2.76 8.62
N GLU A 61 9.00 1.74 7.86
CA GLU A 61 9.56 1.87 6.52
C GLU A 61 8.58 2.55 5.56
N GLU A 62 7.32 2.07 5.51
CA GLU A 62 6.31 2.62 4.61
C GLU A 62 5.90 4.04 5.00
N TRP A 63 5.88 4.37 6.29
CA TRP A 63 5.71 5.76 6.71
C TRP A 63 6.91 6.63 6.29
N GLY A 64 8.10 6.07 6.28
CA GLY A 64 9.29 6.67 5.69
C GLY A 64 9.12 6.92 4.18
N HIS A 65 8.56 5.97 3.43
CA HIS A 65 8.24 6.12 2.01
C HIS A 65 7.20 7.20 1.76
N PHE A 66 6.10 7.22 2.52
CA PHE A 66 5.10 8.29 2.45
C PHE A 66 5.74 9.68 2.56
N ARG A 67 6.58 9.89 3.58
CA ARG A 67 7.28 11.17 3.78
C ARG A 67 8.23 11.52 2.64
N LYS A 68 8.90 10.52 2.04
CA LYS A 68 9.75 10.74 0.86
C LYS A 68 8.91 11.21 -0.33
N VAL A 69 7.78 10.59 -0.60
CA VAL A 69 6.90 10.97 -1.71
C VAL A 69 6.34 12.38 -1.53
N VAL A 70 5.88 12.74 -0.32
CA VAL A 70 5.42 14.11 -0.01
C VAL A 70 6.54 15.12 -0.23
N LYS A 71 7.77 14.81 0.20
CA LYS A 71 8.93 15.67 -0.07
C LYS A 71 9.22 15.81 -1.58
N GLU A 72 9.00 14.76 -2.37
CA GLU A 72 9.15 14.83 -3.82
C GLU A 72 8.07 15.68 -4.51
N LEU A 73 6.83 15.68 -3.99
CA LEU A 73 5.78 16.62 -4.40
C LEU A 73 6.20 18.07 -4.12
N ASP A 74 6.62 18.36 -2.89
CA ASP A 74 7.04 19.70 -2.46
C ASP A 74 8.21 20.25 -3.31
N LYS A 75 9.23 19.41 -3.57
CA LYS A 75 10.37 19.76 -4.43
C LYS A 75 9.97 20.17 -5.84
N ARG A 76 8.83 19.69 -6.33
CA ARG A 76 8.28 19.97 -7.67
C ARG A 76 7.25 21.09 -7.66
N GLY A 77 6.97 21.70 -6.50
CA GLY A 77 5.91 22.71 -6.36
C GLY A 77 4.50 22.15 -6.51
N LEU A 78 4.34 20.83 -6.36
CA LEU A 78 3.06 20.12 -6.42
C LEU A 78 2.51 19.94 -5.01
N LYS A 79 1.20 19.68 -4.88
CA LYS A 79 0.57 19.46 -3.57
C LYS A 79 0.09 18.03 -3.45
N LEU A 80 0.02 17.55 -2.21
CA LEU A 80 -0.67 16.29 -1.93
C LEU A 80 -2.16 16.49 -2.23
N GLY A 81 -2.64 15.82 -3.27
CA GLY A 81 -4.04 15.87 -3.70
C GLY A 81 -4.96 15.02 -2.82
N VAL A 82 -6.20 14.84 -3.28
CA VAL A 82 -7.19 14.03 -2.58
C VAL A 82 -7.00 12.55 -2.92
N GLN A 83 -7.16 11.69 -1.90
CA GLN A 83 -7.16 10.25 -2.11
C GLN A 83 -8.33 9.83 -3.00
N ARG A 84 -8.03 9.11 -4.09
CA ARG A 84 -9.02 8.44 -4.94
C ARG A 84 -9.34 7.04 -4.41
N LYS A 85 -10.50 6.52 -4.82
CA LYS A 85 -10.83 5.12 -4.57
C LYS A 85 -9.87 4.21 -5.31
N ASP A 86 -9.37 3.20 -4.59
CA ASP A 86 -8.46 2.19 -5.12
C ASP A 86 -9.24 0.95 -5.59
N GLU A 87 -9.58 0.93 -6.88
CA GLU A 87 -10.32 -0.18 -7.47
C GLU A 87 -9.50 -1.48 -7.53
N TYR A 88 -8.17 -1.38 -7.54
CA TYR A 88 -7.29 -2.54 -7.57
C TYR A 88 -7.33 -3.26 -6.22
N VAL A 89 -7.03 -2.55 -5.13
CA VAL A 89 -7.10 -3.10 -3.78
C VAL A 89 -8.53 -3.54 -3.45
N ALA A 90 -9.55 -2.76 -3.84
CA ALA A 90 -10.95 -3.16 -3.61
C ALA A 90 -11.31 -4.50 -4.30
N GLN A 91 -10.76 -4.78 -5.48
CA GLN A 91 -10.96 -6.06 -6.15
C GLN A 91 -10.18 -7.20 -5.50
N LEU A 92 -8.94 -6.95 -5.04
CA LEU A 92 -8.14 -7.95 -4.31
C LEU A 92 -8.80 -8.33 -2.98
N LEU A 93 -9.32 -7.36 -2.23
CA LEU A 93 -10.01 -7.60 -0.96
C LEU A 93 -11.27 -8.47 -1.12
N LYS A 94 -11.85 -8.54 -2.32
CA LYS A 94 -12.97 -9.47 -2.59
C LYS A 94 -12.53 -10.93 -2.68
N GLN A 95 -11.26 -11.19 -2.96
CA GLN A 95 -10.67 -12.53 -3.06
C GLN A 95 -10.19 -13.07 -1.72
N ILE A 96 -10.05 -12.21 -0.71
CA ILE A 96 -9.72 -12.64 0.66
C ILE A 96 -10.91 -13.40 1.23
N TYR A 97 -10.64 -14.58 1.81
CA TYR A 97 -11.66 -15.42 2.44
C TYR A 97 -12.40 -14.65 3.55
N LYS A 98 -13.74 -14.73 3.53
CA LYS A 98 -14.62 -14.09 4.53
C LYS A 98 -15.34 -15.17 5.33
N GLY A 99 -15.00 -15.31 6.61
CA GLY A 99 -15.58 -16.30 7.53
C GLY A 99 -14.52 -17.12 8.28
N GLY A 100 -14.93 -18.02 9.17
CA GLY A 100 -14.00 -18.87 9.93
C GLY A 100 -13.26 -18.15 11.07
N SER A 101 -12.31 -18.87 11.68
CA SER A 101 -11.47 -18.32 12.75
C SER A 101 -10.50 -17.27 12.21
N ARG A 102 -10.02 -16.41 13.10
CA ARG A 102 -8.96 -15.44 12.83
C ARG A 102 -7.75 -16.07 12.14
N GLU A 103 -7.41 -17.31 12.48
CA GLU A 103 -6.21 -17.99 11.98
C GLU A 103 -6.38 -18.52 10.56
N LEU A 104 -7.62 -18.82 10.13
CA LEU A 104 -7.91 -19.15 8.74
C LEU A 104 -7.73 -17.95 7.80
N HIS A 105 -7.60 -16.73 8.34
CA HIS A 105 -7.29 -15.53 7.54
C HIS A 105 -5.79 -15.31 7.37
N LEU A 106 -4.96 -16.03 8.11
CA LEU A 106 -3.52 -16.13 7.87
C LEU A 106 -3.33 -17.29 6.90
N VAL A 107 -2.92 -16.99 5.68
CA VAL A 107 -2.67 -18.00 4.64
C VAL A 107 -1.18 -18.33 4.67
N GLU A 108 -0.84 -19.63 4.62
CA GLU A 108 0.52 -20.10 4.28
C GLU A 108 0.81 -19.95 2.78
#